data_AF-X6GT82-F1
#
_entry.id   AF-X6GT82-F1
#
_cell.length_a   1.000
_cell.length_b   1.000
_cell.length_c   1.000
_cell.angle_alpha   90.00
_cell.angle_beta   90.00
_cell.angle_gamma   90.00
#
_symmetry.space_group_name_H-M   'P 1'
#
loop_
_entity.id
_entity.type
_entity.pdbx_description
1 polymer ?
#
loop_
_entity_poly.entity_id
_entity_poly.type
_entity_poly.pdbx_seq_one_letter_code
_entity_poly.pdbx_strand_id
1 'polypeptide(L)'
;MSYLYEALNSVNAKAVTGWVERFSTCLFCSRPMRNLGELTRKMRYSAAPGTPSSQDADEEEVTVWRCPYCGWWAAKSPYLNTGGHIMMEVGYGALRTFDPVDLAAPIEASRAHLMLRPEDALKLHPKRLEDIVGSIFGDFGYRPRVTAYRADGGIDVYLDSDQGLVGIQVKRTKNPIEIEQVNSLTGALLVNDCTSGVFVTTSRFRRGAMHVAGKALVRGLPIELYDGRRLLEVLEVAQLAAPFDPGNPGNPWMSREFKEYYKER
;
A
#
# COMPACT_ATOMS: atom_id res chain seq x y z
N MET A 1 -16.39 -12.02 -14.95
CA MET A 1 -17.16 -12.48 -13.78
C MET A 1 -18.00 -11.33 -13.28
N SER A 2 -19.31 -11.55 -13.36
CA SER A 2 -20.42 -10.66 -13.08
C SER A 2 -20.50 -10.24 -11.62
N TYR A 3 -20.66 -8.95 -11.38
CA TYR A 3 -21.01 -8.42 -10.07
C TYR A 3 -22.52 -8.58 -9.88
N LEU A 4 -22.90 -9.20 -8.77
CA LEU A 4 -24.28 -9.32 -8.32
C LEU A 4 -24.84 -7.92 -8.05
N TYR A 5 -25.79 -7.48 -8.87
CA TYR A 5 -26.91 -6.69 -8.39
C TYR A 5 -27.77 -7.66 -7.54
N GLU A 6 -27.38 -7.90 -6.29
CA GLU A 6 -28.43 -8.18 -5.31
C GLU A 6 -29.14 -6.85 -5.15
N ALA A 7 -30.39 -6.78 -5.62
CA ALA A 7 -31.28 -5.70 -5.27
C ALA A 7 -31.15 -5.48 -3.76
N LEU A 8 -30.54 -4.35 -3.37
CA LEU A 8 -30.36 -4.00 -1.98
C LEU A 8 -31.75 -4.04 -1.33
N ASN A 9 -32.05 -5.06 -0.52
CA ASN A 9 -33.24 -5.02 0.30
C ASN A 9 -33.21 -3.72 1.11
N SER A 10 -34.37 -3.09 1.31
CA SER A 10 -34.51 -1.68 1.74
C SER A 10 -33.72 -1.30 3.01
N VAL A 11 -33.37 -2.28 3.86
CA VAL A 11 -32.54 -2.12 5.05
C VAL A 11 -31.04 -1.98 4.71
N ASN A 12 -30.50 -2.87 3.87
CA ASN A 12 -29.12 -2.80 3.39
C ASN A 12 -28.93 -1.63 2.42
N ALA A 13 -29.97 -1.30 1.63
CA ALA A 13 -29.97 -0.13 0.76
C ALA A 13 -29.73 1.15 1.56
N LYS A 14 -30.50 1.37 2.63
CA LYS A 14 -30.36 2.53 3.52
C LYS A 14 -29.01 2.61 4.23
N ALA A 15 -28.48 1.46 4.64
CA ALA A 15 -27.17 1.39 5.30
C ALA A 15 -26.03 1.75 4.32
N VAL A 16 -26.09 1.22 3.09
CA VAL A 16 -25.12 1.52 2.04
C VAL A 16 -25.29 2.96 1.53
N THR A 17 -26.50 3.44 1.26
CA THR A 17 -26.73 4.83 0.84
C THR A 17 -26.33 5.82 1.93
N GLY A 18 -26.70 5.57 3.19
CA GLY A 18 -26.29 6.42 4.31
C GLY A 18 -24.80 6.35 4.65
N TRP A 19 -24.10 5.29 4.22
CA TRP A 19 -22.64 5.21 4.27
C TRP A 19 -22.01 5.95 3.07
N VAL A 20 -22.55 5.79 1.86
CA VAL A 20 -22.17 6.52 0.64
C VAL A 20 -22.32 8.03 0.80
N GLU A 21 -23.37 8.50 1.48
CA GLU A 21 -23.57 9.92 1.74
C GLU A 21 -22.45 10.51 2.60
N ARG A 22 -21.84 9.70 3.47
CA ARG A 22 -20.86 10.16 4.45
C ARG A 22 -19.42 9.86 4.07
N PHE A 23 -19.15 8.74 3.38
CA PHE A 23 -17.83 8.17 3.02
C PHE A 23 -16.73 8.47 4.07
N SER A 24 -17.09 8.51 5.34
CA SER A 24 -16.23 9.04 6.41
C SER A 24 -15.34 7.97 7.01
N THR A 25 -15.74 6.70 6.85
CA THR A 25 -15.12 5.54 7.46
C THR A 25 -14.88 4.49 6.40
N CYS A 26 -13.66 3.96 6.37
CA CYS A 26 -13.25 2.92 5.45
C CYS A 26 -14.01 1.63 5.73
N LEU A 27 -14.71 1.10 4.74
CA LEU A 27 -15.38 -0.21 4.83
C LEU A 27 -14.41 -1.36 5.13
N PHE A 28 -13.12 -1.15 4.86
CA PHE A 28 -12.10 -2.20 4.93
C PHE A 28 -11.40 -2.29 6.28
N CYS A 29 -10.89 -1.18 6.80
CA CYS A 29 -10.13 -1.18 8.04
C CYS A 29 -10.83 -0.40 9.17
N SER A 30 -12.04 0.11 8.92
CA SER A 30 -12.82 0.91 9.87
C SER A 30 -12.14 2.20 10.34
N ARG A 31 -11.07 2.63 9.67
CA ARG A 31 -10.37 3.90 9.95
C ARG A 31 -10.98 5.06 9.15
N PRO A 32 -10.77 6.32 9.58
CA PRO A 32 -11.26 7.47 8.84
C PRO A 32 -10.74 7.52 7.40
N MET A 33 -11.61 7.90 6.48
CA MET A 33 -11.23 8.19 5.10
C MET A 33 -10.89 9.66 4.93
N ARG A 34 -9.93 9.95 4.06
CA ARG A 34 -9.60 11.30 3.64
C ARG A 34 -10.46 11.66 2.43
N ASN A 35 -11.20 12.75 2.52
CA ASN A 35 -11.81 13.39 1.35
C ASN A 35 -10.69 14.08 0.56
N LEU A 36 -10.53 13.72 -0.71
CA LEU A 36 -9.50 14.23 -1.61
C LEU A 36 -9.98 15.46 -2.41
N GLY A 37 -11.21 15.91 -2.17
CA GLY A 37 -11.84 17.03 -2.85
C GLY A 37 -12.60 16.63 -4.10
N GLU A 38 -13.11 17.64 -4.79
CA GLU A 38 -13.65 17.54 -6.14
C GLU A 38 -12.49 17.54 -7.13
N LEU A 39 -12.48 16.52 -7.98
CA LEU A 39 -11.53 16.38 -9.08
C LEU A 39 -12.30 16.47 -10.39
N THR A 40 -11.63 16.88 -11.45
CA THR A 40 -12.19 16.86 -12.80
C THR A 40 -11.57 15.72 -13.58
N ARG A 41 -12.38 14.81 -14.13
CA ARG A 41 -11.93 13.78 -15.07
C ARG A 41 -12.44 14.07 -16.47
N LYS A 42 -11.61 13.78 -17.48
CA LYS A 42 -11.97 13.94 -18.89
C LYS A 42 -12.67 12.70 -19.41
N MET A 43 -13.91 12.85 -19.84
CA MET A 43 -14.73 11.79 -20.40
C MET A 43 -14.56 11.77 -21.92
N ARG A 44 -13.90 10.74 -22.44
CA ARG A 44 -13.97 10.44 -23.89
C ARG A 44 -15.20 9.57 -24.12
N TYR A 45 -16.26 10.16 -24.65
CA TYR A 45 -17.40 9.41 -25.15
C TYR A 45 -16.97 8.69 -26.43
N SER A 46 -17.11 7.37 -26.44
CA SER A 46 -17.07 6.61 -27.68
C SER A 46 -18.32 7.00 -28.46
N ALA A 47 -18.14 7.80 -29.51
CA ALA A 47 -19.23 8.17 -30.39
C ALA A 47 -19.94 6.91 -30.90
N ALA A 48 -21.28 6.95 -30.96
CA ALA A 48 -22.04 5.92 -31.66
C ALA A 48 -21.51 5.79 -33.11
N PRO A 49 -21.60 4.61 -33.75
CA PRO A 49 -21.20 4.47 -35.14
C PRO A 49 -21.93 5.51 -36.00
N GLY A 50 -21.19 6.46 -36.57
CA GLY A 50 -21.74 7.52 -37.42
C GLY A 50 -21.92 8.91 -36.78
N THR A 51 -21.65 9.11 -35.49
CA THR A 51 -21.53 10.47 -34.91
C THR A 51 -20.10 10.99 -35.04
N PRO A 52 -19.91 12.30 -35.35
CA PRO A 52 -18.58 12.89 -35.29
C PRO A 52 -18.03 12.73 -33.89
N SER A 53 -16.77 12.29 -33.75
CA SER A 53 -16.09 12.38 -32.46
C SER A 53 -16.08 13.86 -32.05
N SER A 54 -16.76 14.24 -30.98
CA SER A 54 -16.43 15.51 -30.33
C SER A 54 -14.97 15.40 -29.92
N GLN A 55 -14.13 16.31 -30.41
CA GLN A 55 -12.72 16.37 -30.00
C GLN A 55 -12.60 16.83 -28.54
N ASP A 56 -13.64 17.48 -28.02
CA ASP A 56 -13.78 17.89 -26.64
C ASP A 56 -14.26 16.69 -25.82
N ALA A 57 -13.41 16.23 -24.91
CA ALA A 57 -13.81 15.31 -23.86
C ALA A 57 -14.67 16.11 -22.87
N ASP A 58 -15.91 15.69 -22.58
CA ASP A 58 -16.68 16.39 -21.56
C ASP A 58 -15.97 16.23 -20.21
N GLU A 59 -15.97 17.29 -19.42
CA GLU A 59 -15.38 17.30 -18.10
C GLU A 59 -16.44 16.91 -17.07
N GLU A 60 -16.11 15.96 -16.20
CA GLU A 60 -16.99 15.45 -15.17
C GLU A 60 -16.36 15.66 -13.79
N GLU A 61 -17.16 16.17 -12.84
CA GLU A 61 -16.76 16.33 -11.46
C GLU A 61 -16.90 15.01 -10.69
N VAL A 62 -15.82 14.58 -10.05
CA VAL A 62 -15.81 13.39 -9.20
C VAL A 62 -15.29 13.76 -7.81
N THR A 63 -16.08 13.50 -6.79
CA THR A 63 -15.61 13.59 -5.40
C THR A 63 -15.04 12.25 -4.97
N VAL A 64 -13.84 12.25 -4.41
CA VAL A 64 -13.13 11.01 -4.06
C VAL A 64 -12.78 10.96 -2.57
N TRP A 65 -12.97 9.80 -1.98
CA TRP A 65 -12.50 9.46 -0.65
C TRP A 65 -11.50 8.31 -0.75
N ARG A 66 -10.40 8.42 -0.02
CA ARG A 66 -9.39 7.36 0.08
C ARG A 66 -9.00 7.13 1.53
N CYS A 67 -8.92 5.88 1.93
CA CYS A 67 -8.31 5.50 3.19
C CYS A 67 -6.78 5.60 3.06
N PRO A 68 -6.11 6.46 3.85
CA PRO A 68 -4.67 6.60 3.76
C PRO A 68 -3.91 5.40 4.37
N TYR A 69 -4.61 4.47 5.03
CA TYR A 69 -4.03 3.32 5.72
C TYR A 69 -4.07 2.01 4.94
N CYS A 70 -5.08 1.78 4.09
CA CYS A 70 -5.14 0.55 3.29
C CYS A 70 -5.36 0.83 1.81
N GLY A 71 -5.36 2.11 1.40
CA GLY A 71 -5.53 2.51 0.00
C GLY A 71 -6.93 2.30 -0.55
N TRP A 72 -7.86 1.75 0.23
CA TRP A 72 -9.25 1.58 -0.17
C TRP A 72 -9.89 2.92 -0.52
N TRP A 73 -10.73 2.95 -1.54
CA TRP A 73 -11.28 4.20 -2.07
C TRP A 73 -12.76 4.07 -2.41
N ALA A 74 -13.43 5.22 -2.42
CA ALA A 74 -14.77 5.40 -2.95
C ALA A 74 -14.82 6.74 -3.68
N ALA A 75 -15.66 6.84 -4.70
CA ALA A 75 -15.84 8.02 -5.50
C ALA A 75 -17.31 8.16 -5.87
N LYS A 76 -17.77 9.40 -6.04
CA LYS A 76 -19.11 9.69 -6.55
C LYS A 76 -19.04 10.78 -7.60
N SER A 77 -19.91 10.68 -8.60
CA SER A 77 -20.04 11.65 -9.66
C SER A 77 -21.51 11.98 -9.90
N PRO A 78 -21.96 13.23 -9.74
CA PRO A 78 -23.31 13.63 -10.10
C PRO A 78 -23.43 13.82 -11.63
N TYR A 79 -24.55 13.39 -12.21
CA TYR A 79 -24.86 13.65 -13.63
C TYR A 79 -26.34 13.95 -13.83
N LEU A 80 -26.66 14.68 -14.89
CA LEU A 80 -28.04 14.91 -15.32
C LEU A 80 -28.47 13.79 -16.27
N ASN A 81 -29.54 13.08 -15.93
CA ASN A 81 -30.13 12.11 -16.84
C ASN A 81 -31.01 12.79 -17.90
N THR A 82 -31.43 12.03 -18.91
CA THR A 82 -32.29 12.52 -20.01
C THR A 82 -33.64 13.05 -19.55
N GLY A 83 -34.08 12.71 -18.34
CA GLY A 83 -35.31 13.23 -17.73
C GLY A 83 -35.12 14.53 -16.95
N GLY A 84 -33.91 15.10 -16.92
CA GLY A 84 -33.60 16.31 -16.16
C GLY A 84 -33.42 16.09 -14.65
N HIS A 85 -33.34 14.83 -14.19
CA HIS A 85 -33.05 14.53 -12.79
C HIS A 85 -31.54 14.42 -12.56
N ILE A 86 -31.10 14.93 -11.41
CA ILE A 86 -29.74 14.72 -10.92
C ILE A 86 -29.65 13.29 -10.39
N MET A 87 -28.78 12.51 -11.02
CA MET A 87 -28.41 11.16 -10.62
C MET A 87 -26.99 11.18 -10.05
N MET A 88 -26.61 10.09 -9.37
CA MET A 88 -25.27 9.93 -8.80
C MET A 88 -24.71 8.57 -9.19
N GLU A 89 -23.57 8.57 -9.88
CA GLU A 89 -22.73 7.38 -10.02
C GLU A 89 -21.87 7.22 -8.77
N VAL A 90 -21.68 5.98 -8.34
CA VAL A 90 -20.84 5.64 -7.20
C VAL A 90 -19.91 4.51 -7.60
N GLY A 91 -18.61 4.72 -7.41
CA GLY A 91 -17.60 3.69 -7.54
C GLY A 91 -16.86 3.47 -6.24
N TYR A 92 -16.38 2.26 -6.01
CA TYR A 92 -15.54 1.96 -4.86
C TYR A 92 -14.61 0.79 -5.15
N GLY A 93 -13.52 0.71 -4.40
CA GLY A 93 -12.61 -0.43 -4.48
C GLY A 93 -13.34 -1.71 -4.06
N ALA A 94 -13.52 -2.66 -4.97
CA ALA A 94 -13.95 -4.01 -4.61
C ALA A 94 -12.69 -4.87 -4.42
N LEU A 95 -12.58 -5.56 -3.27
CA LEU A 95 -11.47 -6.49 -3.07
C LEU A 95 -11.55 -7.62 -4.11
N ARG A 96 -10.40 -7.92 -4.71
CA ARG A 96 -10.08 -9.29 -5.15
C ARG A 96 -9.36 -9.98 -4.00
N THR A 97 -9.49 -11.30 -3.89
CA THR A 97 -8.64 -12.09 -2.98
C THR A 97 -7.17 -11.79 -3.31
N PHE A 98 -6.45 -11.19 -2.36
CA PHE A 98 -5.02 -10.94 -2.48
C PHE A 98 -4.28 -12.23 -2.10
N ASP A 99 -3.43 -12.71 -3.00
CA ASP A 99 -2.54 -13.83 -2.72
C ASP A 99 -1.21 -13.30 -2.17
N PRO A 100 -0.89 -13.52 -0.87
CA PRO A 100 0.32 -12.99 -0.25
C PRO A 100 1.62 -13.56 -0.83
N VAL A 101 1.57 -14.65 -1.59
CA VAL A 101 2.77 -15.19 -2.25
C VAL A 101 2.99 -14.64 -3.67
N ASP A 102 2.04 -13.88 -4.22
CA ASP A 102 2.12 -13.34 -5.58
C ASP A 102 3.14 -12.19 -5.69
N LEU A 103 4.27 -12.48 -6.33
CA LEU A 103 5.32 -11.49 -6.61
C LEU A 103 4.99 -10.56 -7.79
N ALA A 104 3.98 -10.87 -8.60
CA ALA A 104 3.52 -9.99 -9.67
C ALA A 104 2.57 -8.88 -9.15
N ALA A 105 2.00 -9.05 -7.96
CA ALA A 105 1.14 -8.04 -7.36
C ALA A 105 1.91 -6.72 -7.08
N PRO A 106 1.27 -5.54 -7.23
CA PRO A 106 1.89 -4.28 -6.86
C PRO A 106 2.33 -4.25 -5.38
N ILE A 107 3.43 -3.56 -5.10
CA ILE A 107 3.98 -3.48 -3.74
C ILE A 107 3.01 -2.75 -2.79
N GLU A 108 2.28 -1.76 -3.29
CA GLU A 108 1.27 -1.00 -2.56
C GLU A 108 0.14 -1.91 -2.09
N ALA A 109 -0.25 -2.90 -2.91
CA ALA A 109 -1.24 -3.89 -2.53
C ALA A 109 -0.73 -4.79 -1.38
N SER A 110 0.55 -5.15 -1.41
CA SER A 110 1.18 -5.95 -0.36
C SER A 110 1.31 -5.17 0.95
N ARG A 111 1.67 -3.88 0.87
CA ARG A 111 1.73 -2.96 2.01
C ARG A 111 0.35 -2.77 2.65
N ALA A 112 -0.66 -2.47 1.83
CA ALA A 112 -2.04 -2.35 2.27
C ALA A 112 -2.58 -3.64 2.91
N HIS A 113 -2.24 -4.80 2.33
CA HIS A 113 -2.60 -6.11 2.88
C HIS A 113 -1.96 -6.33 4.25
N LEU A 114 -0.66 -6.05 4.40
CA LEU A 114 0.05 -6.21 5.66
C LEU A 114 -0.49 -5.27 6.76
N MET A 115 -0.87 -4.04 6.39
CA MET A 115 -1.55 -3.12 7.31
C MET A 115 -2.94 -3.60 7.75
N LEU A 116 -3.65 -4.28 6.86
CA LEU A 116 -4.99 -4.81 7.14
C LEU A 116 -4.94 -6.11 7.94
N ARG A 117 -4.00 -7.00 7.61
CA ARG A 117 -3.81 -8.33 8.22
C ARG A 117 -2.36 -8.54 8.62
N PRO A 118 -1.90 -7.91 9.72
CA PRO A 118 -0.55 -8.11 10.24
C PRO A 118 -0.18 -9.59 10.46
N GLU A 119 -1.14 -10.44 10.81
CA GLU A 119 -0.98 -11.88 10.97
C GLU A 119 -0.56 -12.61 9.69
N ASP A 120 -0.82 -12.02 8.52
CA ASP A 120 -0.45 -12.57 7.22
C ASP A 120 1.01 -12.27 6.84
N ALA A 121 1.77 -11.55 7.69
CA ALA A 121 3.22 -11.30 7.49
C ALA A 121 4.03 -12.59 7.25
N LEU A 122 3.63 -13.70 7.91
CA LEU A 122 4.26 -15.01 7.73
C LEU A 122 3.84 -15.73 6.45
N LYS A 123 2.76 -15.29 5.80
CA LYS A 123 2.27 -15.82 4.53
C LYS A 123 2.90 -15.11 3.33
N LEU A 124 3.32 -13.85 3.50
CA LEU A 124 4.01 -13.09 2.46
C LEU A 124 5.25 -13.79 1.95
N HIS A 125 5.46 -13.84 0.64
CA HIS A 125 6.72 -14.35 0.08
C HIS A 125 7.93 -13.64 0.74
N PRO A 126 9.03 -14.33 1.13
CA PRO A 126 10.18 -13.69 1.80
C PRO A 126 10.70 -12.47 1.04
N LYS A 127 10.87 -12.61 -0.29
CA LYS A 127 11.27 -11.51 -1.16
C LYS A 127 10.33 -10.31 -1.10
N ARG A 128 9.02 -10.56 -1.01
CA ARG A 128 8.05 -9.48 -0.92
C ARG A 128 8.21 -8.68 0.37
N LEU A 129 8.55 -9.34 1.48
CA LEU A 129 8.81 -8.64 2.74
C LEU A 129 10.08 -7.76 2.63
N GLU A 130 11.12 -8.25 1.95
CA GLU A 130 12.32 -7.45 1.64
C GLU A 130 11.96 -6.23 0.79
N ASP A 131 11.16 -6.41 -0.26
CA ASP A 131 10.69 -5.32 -1.11
C ASP A 131 9.90 -4.28 -0.30
N ILE A 132 8.96 -4.74 0.55
CA ILE A 132 8.16 -3.86 1.43
C ILE A 132 9.09 -3.03 2.31
N VAL A 133 10.06 -3.65 2.98
CA VAL A 133 11.03 -2.96 3.83
C VAL A 133 11.80 -1.92 3.01
N GLY A 134 12.35 -2.31 1.86
CA GLY A 134 13.05 -1.40 0.95
C GLY A 134 12.19 -0.19 0.55
N SER A 135 10.92 -0.42 0.22
CA SER A 135 9.99 0.64 -0.17
C SER A 135 9.65 1.61 0.95
N ILE A 136 9.53 1.13 2.21
CA ILE A 136 9.32 1.99 3.37
C ILE A 136 10.49 2.95 3.53
N PHE A 137 11.73 2.45 3.45
CA PHE A 137 12.90 3.31 3.50
C PHE A 137 12.99 4.25 2.28
N GLY A 138 12.57 3.78 1.10
CA GLY A 138 12.44 4.62 -0.10
C GLY A 138 11.55 5.84 0.13
N ASP A 139 10.41 5.68 0.82
CA ASP A 139 9.49 6.78 1.15
C ASP A 139 10.13 7.82 2.10
N PHE A 140 11.15 7.43 2.86
CA PHE A 140 11.92 8.31 3.74
C PHE A 140 13.17 8.91 3.07
N GLY A 141 13.28 8.79 1.74
CA GLY A 141 14.34 9.44 0.95
C GLY A 141 15.61 8.60 0.75
N TYR A 142 15.64 7.36 1.24
CA TYR A 142 16.75 6.43 0.94
C TYR A 142 16.63 5.88 -0.48
N ARG A 143 17.74 5.38 -1.04
CA ARG A 143 17.76 4.69 -2.33
C ARG A 143 17.94 3.19 -2.11
N PRO A 144 16.86 2.40 -2.07
CA PRO A 144 16.95 0.97 -1.83
C PRO A 144 17.46 0.20 -3.06
N ARG A 145 18.37 -0.74 -2.81
CA ARG A 145 18.86 -1.74 -3.75
C ARG A 145 18.62 -3.12 -3.14
N VAL A 146 17.56 -3.78 -3.60
CA VAL A 146 17.23 -5.13 -3.13
C VAL A 146 18.21 -6.12 -3.77
N THR A 147 18.90 -6.93 -2.96
CA THR A 147 19.94 -7.84 -3.47
C THR A 147 19.31 -9.05 -4.13
N ALA A 148 19.92 -9.56 -5.20
CA ALA A 148 19.30 -10.63 -5.99
C ALA A 148 19.37 -12.00 -5.31
N TYR A 149 20.35 -12.31 -4.46
CA TYR A 149 20.45 -13.59 -3.74
C TYR A 149 21.63 -13.55 -2.74
N ARG A 150 21.66 -14.48 -1.78
CA ARG A 150 22.51 -14.61 -0.56
C ARG A 150 24.05 -14.42 -0.62
N ALA A 151 24.63 -13.96 -1.71
CA ALA A 151 26.08 -13.81 -1.85
C ALA A 151 26.71 -12.85 -0.82
N ASP A 152 25.92 -11.89 -0.32
CA ASP A 152 26.42 -10.77 0.50
C ASP A 152 26.45 -11.05 2.01
N GLY A 153 26.51 -12.33 2.41
CA GLY A 153 26.71 -12.72 3.82
C GLY A 153 25.48 -12.52 4.73
N GLY A 154 24.31 -12.21 4.17
CA GLY A 154 23.05 -12.10 4.92
C GLY A 154 22.38 -10.73 4.90
N ILE A 155 22.84 -9.80 4.06
CA ILE A 155 22.16 -8.53 3.76
C ILE A 155 21.16 -8.76 2.61
N ASP A 156 19.91 -8.38 2.85
CA ASP A 156 18.80 -8.55 1.90
C ASP A 156 18.49 -7.25 1.13
N VAL A 157 18.76 -6.09 1.73
CA VAL A 157 18.59 -4.76 1.10
C VAL A 157 19.76 -3.86 1.46
N TYR A 158 20.31 -3.16 0.47
CA TYR A 158 21.20 -2.03 0.69
C TYR A 158 20.45 -0.71 0.54
N LEU A 159 20.75 0.26 1.39
CA LEU A 159 20.31 1.64 1.20
C LEU A 159 21.53 2.54 0.99
N ASP A 160 21.53 3.28 -0.11
CA ASP A 160 22.48 4.38 -0.27
C ASP A 160 21.94 5.63 0.43
N SER A 161 22.76 6.25 1.27
CA SER A 161 22.48 7.50 1.97
C SER A 161 23.68 8.44 1.90
N ASP A 162 23.48 9.72 2.21
CA ASP A 162 24.57 10.71 2.27
C ASP A 162 25.60 10.37 3.38
N GLN A 163 25.22 9.53 4.35
CA GLN A 163 26.07 9.08 5.45
C GLN A 163 26.76 7.73 5.18
N GLY A 164 26.63 7.21 3.95
CA GLY A 164 27.21 5.94 3.52
C GLY A 164 26.19 4.83 3.32
N LEU A 165 26.71 3.61 3.22
CA LEU A 165 25.96 2.41 2.87
C LEU A 165 25.32 1.78 4.12
N VAL A 166 24.00 1.59 4.10
CA VAL A 166 23.26 0.90 5.16
C VAL A 166 22.90 -0.50 4.69
N GLY A 167 23.23 -1.52 5.48
CA GLY A 167 22.85 -2.90 5.22
C GLY A 167 21.63 -3.33 6.03
N ILE A 168 20.63 -3.91 5.38
CA ILE A 168 19.40 -4.39 6.02
C ILE A 168 19.29 -5.90 5.88
N GLN A 169 19.03 -6.58 7.00
CA GLN A 169 18.62 -7.97 7.04
C GLN A 169 17.15 -8.08 7.44
N VAL A 170 16.38 -8.87 6.69
CA VAL A 170 14.94 -9.07 6.86
C VAL A 170 14.66 -10.53 7.18
N LYS A 171 14.10 -10.79 8.36
CA LYS A 171 13.78 -12.14 8.82
C LYS A 171 12.28 -12.36 9.00
N ARG A 172 11.68 -13.09 8.06
CA ARG A 172 10.31 -13.63 8.22
C ARG A 172 10.32 -14.87 9.12
N THR A 173 9.87 -14.74 10.36
CA THR A 173 9.83 -15.83 11.36
C THR A 173 8.80 -15.58 12.45
N LYS A 174 8.32 -16.65 13.10
CA LYS A 174 7.55 -16.58 14.35
C LYS A 174 8.42 -16.64 15.60
N ASN A 175 9.64 -17.15 15.47
CA ASN A 175 10.55 -17.36 16.58
C ASN A 175 11.28 -16.06 16.93
N PRO A 176 11.50 -15.77 18.24
CA PRO A 176 12.33 -14.65 18.64
C PRO A 176 13.72 -14.69 18.00
N ILE A 177 14.26 -13.51 17.70
CA ILE A 177 15.61 -13.37 17.16
C ILE A 177 16.64 -13.51 18.28
N GLU A 178 17.58 -14.42 18.07
CA GLU A 178 18.65 -14.77 19.00
C GLU A 178 19.92 -13.94 18.73
N ILE A 179 20.88 -14.00 19.66
CA ILE A 179 22.13 -13.21 19.65
C ILE A 179 22.94 -13.47 18.38
N GLU A 180 23.04 -14.74 18.00
CA GLU A 180 23.87 -15.23 16.89
C GLU A 180 23.43 -14.60 15.56
N GLN A 181 22.13 -14.35 15.40
CA GLN A 181 21.59 -13.74 14.19
C GLN A 181 22.01 -12.28 14.06
N VAL A 182 21.97 -11.51 15.14
CA VAL A 182 22.42 -10.11 15.13
C VAL A 182 23.94 -10.04 14.94
N ASN A 183 24.71 -10.94 15.56
CA ASN A 183 26.15 -11.05 15.32
C ASN A 183 26.48 -11.37 13.86
N SER A 184 25.68 -12.24 13.21
CA SER A 184 25.84 -12.53 11.79
C SER A 184 25.64 -11.29 10.93
N LEU A 185 24.63 -10.45 11.23
CA LEU A 185 24.46 -9.16 10.57
C LEU A 185 25.66 -8.25 10.80
N THR A 186 26.13 -8.11 12.05
CA THR A 186 27.32 -7.30 12.37
C THR A 186 28.53 -7.69 11.51
N GLY A 187 28.78 -9.00 11.35
CA GLY A 187 29.84 -9.51 10.49
C GLY A 187 29.63 -9.15 9.01
N ALA A 188 28.41 -9.32 8.50
CA ALA A 188 28.07 -8.98 7.12
C ALA A 188 28.24 -7.48 6.85
N LEU A 189 27.85 -6.60 7.77
CA LEU A 189 28.04 -5.16 7.64
C LEU A 189 29.53 -4.78 7.53
N LEU A 190 30.39 -5.41 8.33
CA LEU A 190 31.83 -5.17 8.29
C LEU A 190 32.46 -5.68 6.98
N VAL A 191 32.06 -6.85 6.49
CA VAL A 191 32.59 -7.44 5.25
C VAL A 191 32.19 -6.62 4.02
N ASN A 192 31.03 -5.97 4.05
CA ASN A 192 30.49 -5.17 2.95
C ASN A 192 30.65 -3.65 3.15
N ASP A 193 31.55 -3.22 4.05
CA ASP A 193 31.87 -1.80 4.32
C ASP A 193 30.64 -0.90 4.59
N CYS A 194 29.61 -1.45 5.25
CA CYS A 194 28.43 -0.69 5.65
C CYS A 194 28.74 0.21 6.85
N THR A 195 28.21 1.43 6.84
CA THR A 195 28.37 2.40 7.94
C THR A 195 27.37 2.17 9.07
N SER A 196 26.25 1.52 8.78
CA SER A 196 25.23 1.12 9.75
C SER A 196 24.41 -0.05 9.22
N GLY A 197 23.53 -0.60 10.08
CA GLY A 197 22.58 -1.59 9.60
C GLY A 197 21.25 -1.61 10.32
N VAL A 198 20.31 -2.34 9.73
CA VAL A 198 18.96 -2.53 10.27
C VAL A 198 18.63 -4.01 10.25
N PHE A 199 18.16 -4.53 11.39
CA PHE A 199 17.59 -5.86 11.47
C PHE A 199 16.06 -5.74 11.57
N VAL A 200 15.36 -6.22 10.55
CA VAL A 200 13.90 -6.28 10.52
C VAL A 200 13.43 -7.71 10.74
N THR A 201 12.42 -7.92 11.58
CA THR A 201 11.79 -9.23 11.78
C THR A 201 10.28 -9.13 11.91
N THR A 202 9.55 -10.17 11.48
CA THR A 202 8.12 -10.32 11.78
C THR A 202 7.85 -10.79 13.21
N SER A 203 8.89 -11.17 13.97
CA SER A 203 8.80 -11.61 15.36
C SER A 203 9.24 -10.52 16.33
N ARG A 204 9.97 -10.89 17.39
CA ARG A 204 10.51 -10.03 18.46
C ARG A 204 11.99 -10.33 18.68
N PHE A 205 12.71 -9.43 19.33
CA PHE A 205 14.11 -9.66 19.72
C PHE A 205 14.21 -10.20 21.15
N ARG A 206 15.19 -11.08 21.40
CA ARG A 206 15.60 -11.44 22.76
C ARG A 206 16.43 -10.32 23.38
N ARG A 207 16.50 -10.26 24.72
CA ARG A 207 17.33 -9.28 25.43
C ARG A 207 18.80 -9.34 24.99
N GLY A 208 19.32 -10.54 24.73
CA GLY A 208 20.68 -10.72 24.22
C GLY A 208 20.90 -10.04 22.87
N ALA A 209 19.97 -10.18 21.93
CA ALA A 209 20.03 -9.53 20.62
C ALA A 209 20.03 -8.00 20.73
N MET A 210 19.21 -7.44 21.63
CA MET A 210 19.21 -6.00 21.93
C MET A 210 20.55 -5.53 22.51
N HIS A 211 21.15 -6.33 23.41
CA HIS A 211 22.47 -6.03 24.00
C HIS A 211 23.59 -6.00 22.95
N VAL A 212 23.55 -6.91 21.97
CA VAL A 212 24.51 -6.93 20.86
C VAL A 212 24.40 -5.65 20.03
N ALA A 213 23.18 -5.26 19.65
CA ALA A 213 22.95 -4.02 18.90
C ALA A 213 23.47 -2.78 19.67
N GLY A 214 23.22 -2.71 20.98
CA GLY A 214 23.76 -1.64 21.84
C GLY A 214 25.30 -1.61 21.89
N LYS A 215 25.95 -2.79 21.94
CA LYS A 215 27.42 -2.87 21.84
C LYS A 215 27.96 -2.44 20.48
N ALA A 216 27.25 -2.74 19.39
CA ALA A 216 27.64 -2.37 18.04
C ALA A 216 27.62 -0.84 17.87
N LEU A 217 26.59 -0.17 18.40
CA LEU A 217 26.50 1.29 18.46
C LEU A 217 27.72 1.91 19.17
N VAL A 218 28.09 1.42 20.35
CA VAL A 218 29.26 1.95 21.10
C VAL A 218 30.57 1.74 20.33
N ARG A 219 30.64 0.75 19.43
CA ARG A 219 31.80 0.47 18.58
C ARG A 219 31.78 1.20 17.23
N GLY A 220 30.84 2.11 17.02
CA GLY A 220 30.74 2.90 15.80
C GLY A 220 30.07 2.19 14.62
N LEU A 221 29.42 1.05 14.84
CA LEU A 221 28.62 0.35 13.83
C LEU A 221 27.17 0.20 14.33
N PRO A 222 26.36 1.27 14.27
CA PRO A 222 25.00 1.23 14.79
C PRO A 222 24.14 0.20 14.05
N ILE A 223 23.41 -0.60 14.83
CA ILE A 223 22.42 -1.55 14.32
C ILE A 223 21.06 -1.24 14.94
N GLU A 224 20.10 -0.86 14.11
CA GLU A 224 18.72 -0.67 14.56
C GLU A 224 17.90 -1.94 14.48
N LEU A 225 17.02 -2.15 15.45
CA LEU A 225 16.17 -3.33 15.54
C LEU A 225 14.70 -2.97 15.33
N TYR A 226 14.08 -3.60 14.35
CA TYR A 226 12.69 -3.41 13.94
C TYR A 226 11.94 -4.73 14.11
N ASP A 227 11.21 -4.85 15.21
CA ASP A 227 10.36 -6.02 15.44
C ASP A 227 9.04 -5.88 14.67
N GLY A 228 8.19 -6.90 14.72
CA GLY A 228 6.95 -6.92 13.94
C GLY A 228 6.05 -5.73 14.26
N ARG A 229 6.06 -5.23 15.51
CA ARG A 229 5.29 -4.06 15.90
C ARG A 229 5.89 -2.78 15.31
N ARG A 230 7.19 -2.54 15.51
CA ARG A 230 7.88 -1.36 14.99
C ARG A 230 7.82 -1.31 13.46
N LEU A 231 7.88 -2.46 12.79
CA LEU A 231 7.70 -2.56 11.33
C LEU A 231 6.34 -2.03 10.88
N LEU A 232 5.26 -2.40 11.57
CA LEU A 232 3.90 -1.92 11.24
C LEU A 232 3.75 -0.43 11.54
N GLU A 233 4.34 0.06 12.64
CA GLU A 233 4.33 1.48 12.99
C GLU A 233 5.01 2.33 11.91
N VAL A 234 6.18 1.90 11.40
CA VAL A 234 6.86 2.65 10.33
C VAL A 234 6.18 2.49 8.97
N LEU A 235 5.57 1.33 8.69
CA LEU A 235 4.75 1.15 7.50
C LEU A 235 3.55 2.10 7.49
N GLU A 236 2.88 2.26 8.65
CA GLU A 236 1.78 3.19 8.81
C GLU A 236 2.22 4.63 8.54
N VAL A 237 3.31 5.08 9.16
CA VAL A 237 3.87 6.42 8.93
C VAL A 237 4.21 6.63 7.46
N ALA A 238 4.89 5.67 6.83
CA ALA A 238 5.29 5.78 5.42
C ALA A 238 4.07 5.92 4.49
N GLN A 239 3.00 5.16 4.72
CA GLN A 239 1.78 5.28 3.92
C GLN A 239 1.02 6.59 4.15
N LEU A 240 1.06 7.15 5.36
CA LEU A 240 0.46 8.45 5.67
C LEU A 240 1.26 9.60 5.03
N ALA A 241 2.58 9.46 4.98
CA ALA A 241 3.50 10.45 4.42
C ALA A 241 3.63 10.36 2.88
N ALA A 242 3.29 9.22 2.30
CA ALA A 242 3.44 8.98 0.86
C ALA A 242 2.70 10.06 0.05
N PRO A 243 3.41 10.79 -0.83
CA PRO A 243 2.78 11.76 -1.72
C PRO A 243 1.79 11.03 -2.62
N PHE A 244 0.58 11.57 -2.71
CA PHE A 244 -0.50 10.97 -3.47
C PHE A 244 -1.12 12.03 -4.37
N ASP A 245 -0.99 11.85 -5.68
CA ASP A 245 -1.66 12.68 -6.67
C ASP A 245 -3.04 12.09 -6.96
N PRO A 246 -4.13 12.72 -6.48
CA PRO A 246 -5.48 12.24 -6.74
C PRO A 246 -5.90 12.37 -8.22
N GLY A 247 -5.28 13.30 -8.96
CA GLY A 247 -5.55 13.56 -10.38
C GLY A 247 -4.77 12.68 -11.36
N ASN A 248 -3.91 11.79 -10.87
CA ASN A 248 -3.15 10.88 -11.73
C ASN A 248 -4.10 10.04 -12.61
N PRO A 249 -3.99 10.08 -13.96
CA PRO A 249 -4.88 9.34 -14.86
C PRO A 249 -4.88 7.81 -14.66
N GLY A 250 -3.86 7.25 -14.02
CA GLY A 250 -3.80 5.84 -13.65
C GLY A 250 -4.64 5.46 -12.43
N ASN A 251 -5.17 6.44 -11.68
CA ASN A 251 -6.03 6.16 -10.53
C ASN A 251 -7.35 5.53 -10.97
N PRO A 252 -7.89 4.53 -10.24
CA PRO A 252 -9.13 3.84 -10.62
C PRO A 252 -10.34 4.76 -10.85
N TRP A 253 -10.50 5.80 -10.02
CA TRP A 253 -11.60 6.77 -10.13
C TRP A 253 -11.43 7.80 -11.26
N MET A 254 -10.22 7.91 -11.84
CA MET A 254 -9.96 8.75 -13.02
C MET A 254 -10.34 8.02 -14.32
N SER A 255 -10.62 6.72 -14.27
CA SER A 255 -11.09 5.93 -15.41
C SER A 255 -12.61 6.02 -15.58
N ARG A 256 -13.07 5.99 -16.85
CA ARG A 256 -14.51 6.04 -17.23
C ARG A 256 -15.32 4.90 -16.62
N GLU A 257 -14.68 3.73 -16.48
CA GLU A 257 -15.34 2.53 -16.01
C GLU A 257 -15.26 2.44 -14.50
N PHE A 258 -16.27 2.96 -13.80
CA PHE A 258 -16.68 2.33 -12.53
C PHE A 258 -17.26 0.92 -12.78
N LYS A 259 -16.65 0.12 -13.67
CA LYS A 259 -17.26 -1.04 -14.34
C LYS A 259 -18.77 -0.90 -14.49
N GLU A 260 -19.19 -0.30 -15.61
CA GLU A 260 -20.55 -0.44 -16.13
C GLU A 260 -20.91 -1.94 -16.20
N TYR A 261 -21.52 -2.49 -15.16
CA TYR A 261 -22.54 -3.51 -15.33
C TYR A 261 -23.83 -2.72 -15.48
N TYR A 262 -24.21 -2.47 -16.74
CA TYR A 262 -25.57 -2.54 -17.30
C TYR A 262 -25.77 -1.49 -18.39
N LYS A 263 -25.75 -1.97 -19.64
CA LYS A 263 -26.78 -1.68 -20.65
C LYS A 263 -26.86 -2.84 -21.66
N GLU A 264 -28.02 -3.51 -21.61
CA GLU A 264 -28.75 -4.23 -22.69
C GLU A 264 -28.19 -5.56 -23.25
N ARG A 265 -28.86 -6.68 -22.93
CA ARG A 265 -30.10 -7.15 -23.60
C ARG A 265 -30.91 -8.04 -22.67
#